data_AF-A0A8W8IU65-F1
#
_entry.id   AF-A0A8W8IU65-F1
#
_cell.length_a   1.000
_cell.length_b   1.000
_cell.length_c   1.000
_cell.angle_alpha   90.00
_cell.angle_beta   90.00
_cell.angle_gamma   90.00
#
_symmetry.space_group_name_H-M   'P 1'
#
loop_
_entity.id
_entity.type
_entity.pdbx_description
1 polymer ?
#
loop_
_entity_poly.entity_id
_entity_poly.type
_entity_poly.pdbx_seq_one_letter_code
_entity_poly.pdbx_strand_id
1 'polypeptide(L)'
;FTIAVPRTGFFKFQIYALPNSEAGPNMINVYNYLLNIQKVDRYVEAFPKQYPLWKQEGCFLYEPLMLMKGIKEPSVKFRMLVPKAVDVQLKVHEDWIKMDQVEPDIYEAYVDFSAGYPAGAKVKLNVKSGRSHKFDTLLEYTI
;
A
#
# COMPACT_ATOMS: atom_id res chain seq x y z
N PHE A 1 6.85 -8.77 -7.76
CA PHE A 1 7.33 -7.45 -7.29
C PHE A 1 6.82 -6.39 -8.24
N THR A 2 6.33 -5.27 -7.72
CA THR A 2 6.02 -4.09 -8.52
C THR A 2 7.12 -3.06 -8.28
N ILE A 3 7.71 -2.53 -9.35
CA ILE A 3 8.83 -1.61 -9.29
C ILE A 3 8.44 -0.38 -10.11
N ALA A 4 8.54 0.80 -9.51
CA ALA A 4 8.37 2.07 -10.20
C ALA A 4 9.70 2.83 -10.17
N VAL A 5 10.14 3.32 -11.33
CA VAL A 5 11.46 3.92 -11.54
C VAL A 5 11.31 5.37 -11.98
N PRO A 6 11.96 6.35 -11.32
CA PRO A 6 11.69 7.77 -11.55
C PRO A 6 12.35 8.34 -12.81
N ARG A 7 13.27 7.60 -13.44
CA ARG A 7 14.03 8.05 -14.62
C ARG A 7 14.51 6.88 -15.46
N THR A 8 14.90 7.17 -16.70
CA THR A 8 15.59 6.23 -17.57
C THR A 8 17.01 5.94 -17.06
N GLY A 9 17.59 4.84 -17.53
CA GLY A 9 18.94 4.42 -17.20
C GLY A 9 19.01 3.03 -16.58
N PHE A 10 20.18 2.69 -16.03
CA PHE A 10 20.44 1.39 -15.44
C PHE A 10 20.16 1.38 -13.94
N PHE A 11 19.42 0.37 -13.48
CA PHE A 11 19.12 0.14 -12.06
C PHE A 11 19.49 -1.28 -11.67
N LYS A 12 19.98 -1.45 -10.44
CA LYS A 12 20.21 -2.76 -9.84
C LYS A 12 19.01 -3.15 -8.99
N PHE A 13 18.35 -4.24 -9.34
CA PHE A 13 17.29 -4.83 -8.51
C PHE A 13 17.82 -6.12 -7.90
N GLN A 14 17.87 -6.18 -6.57
CA GLN A 14 18.43 -7.30 -5.83
C GLN A 14 17.39 -7.84 -4.86
N ILE A 15 17.28 -9.16 -4.79
CA ILE A 15 16.41 -9.85 -3.84
C ILE A 15 17.30 -10.54 -2.84
N TYR A 16 17.09 -10.20 -1.56
CA TYR A 16 17.70 -10.88 -0.44
C TYR A 16 16.62 -11.69 0.28
N ALA A 17 16.96 -12.92 0.69
CA ALA A 17 16.03 -13.83 1.34
C ALA A 17 16.72 -14.58 2.48
N LEU A 18 15.90 -15.09 3.40
CA LEU A 18 16.31 -15.98 4.48
C LEU A 18 15.48 -17.26 4.38
N PRO A 19 16.08 -18.46 4.42
CA PRO A 19 15.32 -19.71 4.49
C PRO A 19 14.40 -19.71 5.71
N ASN A 20 13.19 -20.26 5.57
CA ASN A 20 12.23 -20.32 6.68
C ASN A 20 12.77 -21.07 7.92
N SER A 21 13.75 -21.94 7.75
CA SER A 21 14.41 -22.71 8.81
C SER A 21 15.49 -21.94 9.55
N GLU A 22 15.94 -20.79 9.04
CA GLU A 22 17.02 -20.00 9.62
C GLU A 22 16.46 -18.72 10.24
N ALA A 23 16.94 -18.41 11.45
CA ALA A 23 16.71 -17.11 12.09
C ALA A 23 18.04 -16.37 12.12
N GLY A 24 18.07 -15.12 11.65
CA GLY A 24 19.27 -14.30 11.70
C GLY A 24 19.15 -13.01 10.90
N PRO A 25 20.03 -12.02 11.17
CA PRO A 25 20.02 -10.73 10.46
C PRO A 25 20.62 -10.81 9.06
N ASN A 26 21.31 -11.92 8.74
CA ASN A 26 22.06 -12.07 7.49
C ASN A 26 21.17 -12.65 6.40
N MET A 27 20.64 -11.79 5.53
CA MET A 27 19.90 -12.23 4.35
C MET A 27 20.87 -12.56 3.20
N ILE A 28 20.61 -13.66 2.50
CA ILE A 28 21.40 -14.13 1.37
C ILE A 28 20.90 -13.44 0.10
N ASN A 29 21.80 -12.91 -0.72
CA ASN A 29 21.47 -12.38 -2.04
C ASN A 29 21.13 -13.54 -2.99
N VAL A 30 19.85 -13.71 -3.32
CA VAL A 30 19.35 -14.84 -4.11
C VAL A 30 19.12 -14.50 -5.58
N TYR A 31 18.85 -13.23 -5.90
CA TYR A 31 18.66 -12.80 -7.29
C TYR A 31 19.24 -11.40 -7.54
N ASN A 32 19.87 -11.22 -8.70
CA ASN A 32 20.45 -9.96 -9.14
C ASN A 32 20.02 -9.66 -10.57
N TYR A 33 19.35 -8.54 -10.76
CA TYR A 33 18.89 -8.07 -12.07
C TYR A 33 19.50 -6.70 -12.37
N LEU A 34 19.98 -6.53 -13.59
CA LEU A 34 20.30 -5.23 -14.18
C LEU A 34 19.11 -4.81 -15.04
N LEU A 35 18.41 -3.77 -14.61
CA LEU A 35 17.27 -3.22 -15.34
C LEU A 35 17.77 -2.10 -16.24
N ASN A 36 17.53 -2.20 -17.54
CA ASN A 36 17.76 -1.11 -18.51
C ASN A 36 16.42 -0.41 -18.81
N ILE A 37 16.21 0.74 -18.19
CA ILE A 37 14.96 1.50 -18.32
C ILE A 37 15.11 2.51 -19.45
N GLN A 38 14.51 2.22 -20.61
CA GLN A 38 14.59 3.09 -21.79
C GLN A 38 13.48 4.13 -21.85
N LYS A 39 12.37 3.90 -21.13
CA LYS A 39 11.25 4.82 -21.03
C LYS A 39 10.70 4.77 -19.60
N VAL A 40 10.28 5.92 -19.11
CA VAL A 40 9.53 6.04 -17.86
C VAL A 40 8.23 6.77 -18.10
N ASP A 41 7.25 6.48 -17.26
CA ASP A 41 6.12 7.38 -17.09
C ASP A 41 6.60 8.65 -16.38
N ARG A 42 6.05 9.80 -16.77
CA ARG A 42 6.54 11.12 -16.31
C ARG A 42 6.42 11.34 -14.81
N TYR A 43 5.64 10.52 -14.11
CA TYR A 43 5.30 10.75 -12.71
C TYR A 43 5.21 9.43 -11.96
N VAL A 44 6.12 9.23 -11.01
CA VAL A 44 6.13 8.07 -10.10
C VAL A 44 6.01 8.62 -8.69
N GLU A 45 4.89 8.32 -8.04
CA GLU A 45 4.74 8.58 -6.61
C GLU A 45 5.29 7.41 -5.80
N ALA A 46 5.62 7.68 -4.55
CA ALA A 46 5.99 6.61 -3.64
C ALA A 46 4.80 5.66 -3.44
N PHE A 47 5.09 4.35 -3.46
CA PHE A 47 4.17 3.35 -2.93
C PHE A 47 3.78 3.69 -1.48
N PRO A 48 2.59 3.28 -1.02
CA PRO A 48 2.17 3.50 0.36
C PRO A 48 3.18 2.87 1.33
N LYS A 49 3.39 3.56 2.45
CA LYS A 49 4.14 3.01 3.58
C LYS A 49 3.37 1.81 4.13
N GLN A 50 4.06 0.69 4.28
CA GLN A 50 3.51 -0.54 4.86
C GLN A 50 3.97 -0.69 6.31
N TYR A 51 3.02 -0.89 7.23
CA TYR A 51 3.30 -1.21 8.63
C TYR A 51 3.53 -2.72 8.80
N PRO A 52 4.21 -3.18 9.88
CA PRO A 52 4.57 -4.59 10.04
C PRO A 52 3.39 -5.57 9.89
N LEU A 53 2.23 -5.23 10.45
CA LEU A 53 1.01 -6.04 10.39
C LEU A 53 0.55 -6.31 8.95
N TRP A 54 0.74 -5.37 8.03
CA TRP A 54 0.40 -5.55 6.62
C TRP A 54 1.06 -6.81 6.02
N LYS A 55 2.36 -6.98 6.31
CA LYS A 55 3.14 -8.10 5.79
C LYS A 55 2.86 -9.40 6.55
N GLN A 56 2.68 -9.31 7.86
CA GLN A 56 2.48 -10.48 8.73
C GLN A 56 1.14 -11.18 8.47
N GLU A 57 0.09 -10.42 8.18
CA GLU A 57 -1.24 -10.96 7.90
C GLU A 57 -1.45 -11.34 6.43
N GLY A 58 -0.43 -11.17 5.56
CA GLY A 58 -0.53 -11.52 4.14
C GLY A 58 -1.47 -10.60 3.35
N CYS A 59 -1.56 -9.33 3.73
CA CYS A 59 -2.41 -8.36 3.04
C CYS A 59 -1.90 -8.10 1.61
N PHE A 60 -2.82 -7.77 0.71
CA PHE A 60 -2.50 -7.43 -0.68
C PHE A 60 -3.25 -6.18 -1.14
N LEU A 61 -2.57 -5.30 -1.87
CA LEU A 61 -3.14 -4.07 -2.40
C LEU A 61 -3.37 -4.24 -3.90
N TYR A 62 -4.63 -4.16 -4.33
CA TYR A 62 -4.97 -4.14 -5.75
C TYR A 62 -4.94 -2.69 -6.26
N GLU A 63 -5.67 -1.79 -5.60
CA GLU A 63 -5.83 -0.40 -6.03
C GLU A 63 -6.02 0.55 -4.83
N PRO A 64 -5.59 1.82 -4.93
CA PRO A 64 -4.65 2.32 -5.92
C PRO A 64 -3.21 1.96 -5.50
N LEU A 65 -2.35 1.51 -6.42
CA LEU A 65 -0.95 1.20 -6.07
C LEU A 65 -0.16 2.44 -5.67
N MET A 66 -0.52 3.60 -6.23
CA MET A 66 0.07 4.90 -5.96
C MET A 66 -1.05 5.93 -5.92
N LEU A 67 -0.88 6.97 -5.12
CA LEU A 67 -1.84 8.06 -4.98
C LEU A 67 -1.12 9.38 -5.17
N MET A 68 -1.61 10.23 -6.06
CA MET A 68 -0.92 11.48 -6.43
C MET A 68 -1.00 12.52 -5.32
N LYS A 69 0.11 13.23 -5.10
CA LYS A 69 0.09 14.43 -4.28
C LYS A 69 -0.83 15.49 -4.90
N GLY A 70 -1.74 16.03 -4.10
CA GLY A 70 -2.75 17.00 -4.52
C GLY A 70 -3.84 16.42 -5.41
N ILE A 71 -4.07 15.10 -5.36
CA ILE A 71 -5.16 14.46 -6.11
C ILE A 71 -6.51 15.15 -5.84
N LYS A 72 -7.29 15.34 -6.90
CA LYS A 72 -8.63 15.96 -6.87
C LYS A 72 -9.68 15.12 -7.61
N GLU A 73 -9.39 13.83 -7.78
CA GLU A 73 -10.29 12.92 -8.49
C GLU A 73 -11.52 12.65 -7.62
N PRO A 74 -12.75 12.85 -8.15
CA PRO A 74 -13.98 12.71 -7.38
C PRO A 74 -14.34 11.28 -6.98
N SER A 75 -13.69 10.27 -7.56
CA SER A 75 -13.98 8.87 -7.25
C SER A 75 -12.75 7.99 -7.44
N VAL A 76 -11.95 7.87 -6.39
CA VAL A 76 -10.79 6.98 -6.37
C VAL A 76 -11.15 5.68 -5.68
N LYS A 77 -11.01 4.59 -6.42
CA LYS A 77 -11.23 3.24 -5.91
C LYS A 77 -10.07 2.78 -5.02
N PHE A 78 -10.42 2.27 -3.86
CA PHE A 78 -9.54 1.48 -3.00
C PHE A 78 -10.04 0.04 -3.01
N ARG A 79 -9.14 -0.90 -3.32
CA ARG A 79 -9.41 -2.34 -3.32
C ARG A 79 -8.21 -3.09 -2.77
N MET A 80 -8.45 -3.94 -1.77
CA MET A 80 -7.39 -4.67 -1.08
C MET A 80 -7.90 -5.93 -0.41
N LEU A 81 -7.01 -6.90 -0.24
CA LEU A 81 -7.22 -8.11 0.55
C LEU A 81 -6.63 -7.90 1.95
N VAL A 82 -7.45 -8.06 2.97
CA VAL A 82 -7.11 -7.86 4.39
C VAL A 82 -7.66 -9.05 5.19
N PRO A 83 -6.84 -10.10 5.40
CA PRO A 83 -7.33 -11.32 6.03
C PRO A 83 -7.72 -11.11 7.49
N LYS A 84 -8.77 -11.83 7.94
CA LYS A 84 -9.22 -11.88 9.35
C LYS A 84 -9.68 -10.52 9.90
N ALA A 85 -9.97 -9.56 9.03
CA ALA A 85 -10.53 -8.29 9.41
C ALA A 85 -11.98 -8.45 9.86
N VAL A 86 -12.36 -7.72 10.90
CA VAL A 86 -13.76 -7.57 11.34
C VAL A 86 -14.33 -6.25 10.85
N ASP A 87 -13.49 -5.21 10.77
CA ASP A 87 -13.83 -3.91 10.22
C ASP A 87 -12.61 -3.31 9.52
N VAL A 88 -12.83 -2.67 8.38
CA VAL A 88 -11.80 -2.04 7.55
C VAL A 88 -12.25 -0.64 7.19
N GLN A 89 -11.42 0.35 7.49
CA GLN A 89 -11.75 1.75 7.26
C GLN A 89 -10.56 2.51 6.69
N LEU A 90 -10.85 3.42 5.76
CA LEU A 90 -9.91 4.45 5.34
C LEU A 90 -10.08 5.66 6.24
N LYS A 91 -8.98 6.21 6.75
CA LYS A 91 -8.97 7.54 7.35
C LYS A 91 -8.29 8.51 6.40
N VAL A 92 -9.03 9.49 5.89
CA VAL A 92 -8.51 10.57 5.04
C VAL A 92 -8.57 11.85 5.85
N HIS A 93 -7.41 12.34 6.30
CA HIS A 93 -7.36 13.44 7.28
C HIS A 93 -8.17 13.13 8.55
N GLU A 94 -9.38 13.66 8.68
CA GLU A 94 -10.31 13.40 9.79
C GLU A 94 -11.53 12.53 9.41
N ASP A 95 -11.75 12.30 8.12
CA ASP A 95 -12.89 11.52 7.65
C ASP A 95 -12.61 10.03 7.74
N TRP A 96 -13.56 9.29 8.31
CA TRP A 96 -13.54 7.84 8.38
C TRP A 96 -14.53 7.27 7.37
N ILE A 97 -14.00 6.47 6.44
CA ILE A 97 -14.75 5.89 5.35
C ILE A 97 -14.68 4.37 5.54
N LYS A 98 -15.81 3.78 5.88
CA LYS A 98 -15.91 2.33 6.01
C LYS A 98 -15.76 1.68 4.63
N MET A 99 -14.98 0.61 4.56
CA MET A 99 -14.86 -0.20 3.37
C MET A 99 -15.83 -1.38 3.41
N ASP A 100 -16.47 -1.65 2.29
CA ASP A 100 -17.40 -2.74 2.14
C ASP A 100 -16.67 -4.01 1.74
N GLN A 101 -17.02 -5.12 2.39
CA GLN A 101 -16.51 -6.42 2.00
C GLN A 101 -17.26 -6.92 0.76
N VAL A 102 -16.57 -7.00 -0.37
CA VAL A 102 -17.17 -7.40 -1.66
C VAL A 102 -16.93 -8.87 -1.99
N GLU A 103 -15.85 -9.45 -1.47
CA GLU A 103 -15.50 -10.88 -1.56
C GLU A 103 -14.85 -11.31 -0.22
N PRO A 104 -14.68 -12.62 0.05
CA PRO A 104 -13.95 -13.07 1.24
C PRO A 104 -12.59 -12.38 1.37
N ASP A 105 -12.37 -11.74 2.51
CA ASP A 105 -11.20 -10.89 2.83
C ASP A 105 -10.92 -9.70 1.88
N ILE A 106 -11.74 -9.43 0.86
CA ILE A 106 -11.54 -8.31 -0.08
C ILE A 106 -12.49 -7.17 0.25
N TYR A 107 -11.92 -5.98 0.44
CA TYR A 107 -12.62 -4.77 0.81
C TYR A 107 -12.48 -3.70 -0.28
N GLU A 108 -13.57 -2.98 -0.52
CA GLU A 108 -13.65 -1.88 -1.47
C GLU A 108 -14.25 -0.61 -0.86
N ALA A 109 -13.76 0.55 -1.29
CA ALA A 109 -14.39 1.84 -1.04
C ALA A 109 -14.03 2.80 -2.17
N TYR A 110 -14.85 3.84 -2.35
CA TYR A 110 -14.54 4.97 -3.19
C TYR A 110 -14.36 6.21 -2.32
N VAL A 111 -13.32 7.00 -2.61
CA VAL A 111 -13.03 8.24 -1.91
C VAL A 111 -13.08 9.39 -2.90
N ASP A 112 -13.83 10.43 -2.54
CA ASP A 112 -13.89 11.68 -3.27
C ASP A 112 -12.77 12.61 -2.79
N PHE A 113 -11.70 12.72 -3.56
CA PHE A 113 -10.61 13.67 -3.27
C PHE A 113 -10.87 15.08 -3.83
N SER A 114 -11.92 15.27 -4.62
CA SER A 114 -12.34 16.60 -5.08
C SER A 114 -12.90 17.46 -3.94
N ALA A 115 -13.23 16.84 -2.80
CA ALA A 115 -13.63 17.50 -1.55
C ALA A 115 -12.60 18.48 -0.97
N GLY A 116 -11.36 18.49 -1.47
CA GLY A 116 -10.37 19.52 -1.16
C GLY A 116 -9.50 19.24 0.07
N TYR A 117 -9.09 17.98 0.25
CA TYR A 117 -8.14 17.62 1.31
C TYR A 117 -6.82 18.40 1.20
N PRO A 118 -6.19 18.77 2.34
CA PRO A 118 -4.94 19.50 2.33
C PRO A 118 -3.82 18.74 1.61
N ALA A 119 -2.97 19.45 0.87
CA ALA A 119 -1.75 18.86 0.33
C ALA A 119 -0.84 18.40 1.48
N GLY A 120 -0.29 17.20 1.38
CA GLY A 120 0.45 16.51 2.45
C GLY A 120 -0.42 15.62 3.34
N ALA A 121 -1.75 15.58 3.15
CA ALA A 121 -2.64 14.80 4.00
C ALA A 121 -2.34 13.29 3.90
N LYS A 122 -2.63 12.58 4.99
CA LYS A 122 -2.44 11.14 5.08
C LYS A 122 -3.74 10.40 4.78
N VAL A 123 -3.63 9.39 3.93
CA VAL A 123 -4.70 8.40 3.73
C VAL A 123 -4.24 7.10 4.37
N LYS A 124 -4.92 6.67 5.43
CA LYS A 124 -4.53 5.50 6.21
C LYS A 124 -5.55 4.38 6.07
N LEU A 125 -5.07 3.17 5.80
CA LEU A 125 -5.88 1.97 5.96
C LEU A 125 -5.80 1.51 7.40
N ASN A 126 -6.95 1.40 8.05
CA ASN A 126 -7.07 0.94 9.42
C ASN A 126 -7.93 -0.31 9.48
N VAL A 127 -7.47 -1.30 10.23
CA VAL A 127 -8.16 -2.57 10.42
C VAL A 127 -8.49 -2.79 11.88
N LYS A 128 -9.65 -3.36 12.14
CA LYS A 128 -9.98 -3.97 13.43
C LYS A 128 -9.98 -5.48 13.25
N SER A 129 -9.16 -6.16 14.05
CA SER A 129 -9.15 -7.62 14.10
C SER A 129 -10.06 -8.15 15.20
N GLY A 130 -10.47 -9.41 15.13
CA GLY A 130 -11.26 -10.06 16.19
C GLY A 130 -10.52 -10.18 17.54
N ARG A 131 -9.23 -9.83 17.61
CA ARG A 131 -8.40 -9.91 18.82
C ARG A 131 -8.37 -8.62 19.62
N SER A 132 -8.80 -7.50 19.04
CA SER A 132 -8.68 -6.17 19.65
C SER A 132 -9.91 -5.32 19.35
N HIS A 133 -10.32 -4.49 20.30
CA HIS A 133 -11.35 -3.49 20.06
C HIS A 133 -10.82 -2.22 19.36
N LYS A 134 -9.50 -2.11 19.20
CA LYS A 134 -8.83 -0.95 18.58
C LYS A 134 -8.54 -1.19 17.10
N PHE A 135 -8.36 -0.09 16.38
CA PHE A 135 -7.89 -0.10 15.01
C PHE A 135 -6.36 -0.02 14.95
N ASP A 136 -5.76 -0.84 14.10
CA ASP A 136 -4.35 -0.80 13.75
C ASP A 136 -4.19 -0.24 12.33
N THR A 137 -3.20 0.63 12.11
CA THR A 137 -2.88 1.13 10.77
C THR A 137 -2.01 0.12 10.01
N LEU A 138 -2.44 -0.25 8.81
CA LEU A 138 -1.70 -1.20 7.96
C LEU A 138 -0.95 -0.52 6.79
N LEU A 139 -1.59 0.47 6.16
CA LEU A 139 -1.04 1.23 5.03
C LEU A 139 -1.20 2.73 5.24
N GLU A 140 -0.28 3.51 4.69
CA GLU A 140 -0.37 4.98 4.65
C GLU A 140 0.10 5.53 3.30
N TYR A 141 -0.74 6.32 2.63
CA TYR A 141 -0.37 7.21 1.52
C TYR A 141 -0.15 8.63 2.02
N THR A 142 0.56 9.42 1.22
CA THR A 142 0.62 10.88 1.37
C THR A 142 0.11 11.51 0.09
N ILE A 143 -0.97 12.25 0.18
CA ILE A 143 -1.51 13.09 -0.90
C ILE A 143 -1.13 14.54 -0.68
#